data_AF-A0A7D5MET5-F1
#
_entry.id   AF-A0A7D5MET5-F1
#
_cell.length_a   1.000
_cell.length_b   1.000
_cell.length_c   1.000
_cell.angle_alpha   90.00
_cell.angle_beta   90.00
_cell.angle_gamma   90.00
#
_symmetry.space_group_name_H-M   'P 1'
#
loop_
_entity.id
_entity.type
_entity.pdbx_description
1 polymer ?
#
loop_
_entity_poly.entity_id
_entity_poly.type
_entity_poly.pdbx_seq_one_letter_code
_entity_poly.pdbx_strand_id
1 'polypeptide(L)' 'MKPEKCAYCGDMVDMPFQCNYCKDPFCAEHRLPEEHRCVKLTQIRARRFGEKKVIRDGGPNKQNVFKRIFRKFKD' A
#
# COMPACT_ATOMS: atom_id res chain seq x y z
N MET A 1 -35.44 3.66 -6.07
CA MET A 1 -34.15 3.09 -6.51
C MET A 1 -34.41 1.78 -7.22
N LYS A 2 -33.59 1.40 -8.20
CA LYS A 2 -33.62 0.03 -8.76
C LYS A 2 -32.66 -0.83 -7.94
N PRO A 3 -33.04 -2.06 -7.54
CA PRO A 3 -32.11 -2.94 -6.84
C PRO A 3 -30.97 -3.33 -7.78
N GLU A 4 -29.75 -3.28 -7.26
CA GLU A 4 -28.54 -3.66 -7.99
C GLU A 4 -27.92 -4.91 -7.39
N LYS A 5 -27.14 -5.62 -8.20
CA LYS A 5 -26.45 -6.83 -7.80
C LYS A 5 -25.08 -6.48 -7.22
N CYS A 6 -24.76 -6.97 -6.03
CA CYS A 6 -23.43 -6.86 -5.47
C CYS A 6 -22.41 -7.55 -6.38
N ALA A 7 -21.38 -6.84 -6.82
CA ALA A 7 -20.37 -7.36 -7.74
C ALA A 7 -19.48 -8.46 -7.12
N TYR A 8 -19.51 -8.63 -5.79
CA TYR A 8 -18.73 -9.64 -5.08
C TYR A 8 -19.52 -10.91 -4.76
N CYS A 9 -20.61 -10.82 -3.98
CA CYS A 9 -21.41 -11.99 -3.58
C CYS A 9 -22.58 -12.29 -4.51
N GLY A 10 -23.03 -11.32 -5.30
CA GLY A 10 -24.16 -11.48 -6.20
C GLY A 10 -25.54 -11.25 -5.58
N ASP A 11 -25.61 -10.79 -4.33
CA ASP A 11 -26.89 -10.48 -3.68
C ASP A 11 -27.54 -9.23 -4.29
N MET A 12 -28.87 -9.25 -4.37
CA MET A 12 -29.66 -8.08 -4.77
C MET A 12 -29.81 -7.13 -3.59
N VAL A 13 -29.45 -5.86 -3.80
CA VAL A 13 -29.53 -4.81 -2.78
C VAL A 13 -30.30 -3.60 -3.28
N ASP A 14 -31.23 -3.12 -2.45
CA ASP A 14 -32.04 -1.93 -2.76
C ASP A 14 -31.24 -0.63 -2.65
N MET A 15 -30.19 -0.63 -1.83
CA MET A 15 -29.27 0.50 -1.63
C MET A 15 -27.82 0.04 -1.82
N PRO A 16 -27.32 0.02 -3.07
CA PRO A 16 -25.94 -0.35 -3.36
C PRO A 16 -24.96 0.73 -2.88
N PHE A 17 -23.82 0.30 -2.35
CA PHE A 17 -22.67 1.15 -2.06
C PHE A 17 -21.68 1.11 -3.22
N GLN A 18 -21.29 2.27 -3.73
CA GLN A 18 -20.30 2.35 -4.80
C GLN A 18 -18.87 2.47 -4.25
N CYS A 19 -17.97 1.58 -4.65
CA CYS A 19 -16.58 1.65 -4.23
C CYS A 19 -15.85 2.87 -4.83
N ASN A 20 -15.12 3.63 -4.01
CA ASN A 20 -14.38 4.81 -4.47
C ASN A 20 -13.25 4.50 -5.47
N TYR A 21 -12.76 3.26 -5.49
CA TYR A 21 -11.61 2.85 -6.29
C TYR A 21 -11.99 2.15 -7.59
N CYS A 22 -12.80 1.08 -7.52
CA CYS A 22 -13.20 0.31 -8.71
C CYS A 22 -14.54 0.77 -9.32
N LYS A 23 -15.33 1.57 -8.59
CA LYS A 23 -16.63 2.12 -9.03
C LYS A 23 -17.75 1.10 -9.23
N ASP A 24 -17.56 -0.14 -8.81
CA ASP A 24 -18.59 -1.18 -8.81
C ASP A 24 -19.56 -1.06 -7.60
N PRO A 25 -20.80 -1.59 -7.72
CA PRO A 25 -21.79 -1.62 -6.65
C PRO A 25 -21.63 -2.84 -5.71
N PHE A 26 -21.81 -2.62 -4.41
CA PHE A 26 -21.66 -3.64 -3.36
C PHE A 26 -22.77 -3.56 -2.30
N CYS A 27 -23.01 -4.67 -1.60
CA CYS A 27 -23.88 -4.72 -0.43
C CYS A 27 -23.19 -4.15 0.83
N ALA A 28 -23.93 -4.01 1.93
CA ALA A 28 -23.43 -3.43 3.18
C ALA A 28 -22.21 -4.18 3.76
N GLU A 29 -22.14 -5.51 3.54
CA GLU A 29 -21.07 -6.41 4.00
C GLU A 29 -19.82 -6.38 3.11
N HIS A 30 -19.93 -5.86 1.88
CA HIS A 30 -18.83 -5.81 0.91
C HIS A 30 -18.49 -4.38 0.47
N ARG A 31 -18.98 -3.37 1.22
CA ARG A 31 -18.81 -1.96 0.87
C ARG A 31 -17.36 -1.50 1.01
N LEU A 32 -16.59 -2.11 1.93
CA LEU A 32 -15.20 -1.75 2.12
C LEU A 32 -14.32 -2.40 1.04
N PRO A 33 -13.32 -1.67 0.54
CA PRO A 33 -12.35 -2.20 -0.43
C PRO A 33 -11.66 -3.50 -0.01
N GLU A 34 -11.51 -3.73 1.30
CA GLU A 34 -10.85 -4.92 1.84
C GLU A 34 -11.76 -6.15 1.83
N GLU A 35 -13.07 -5.94 1.98
CA GLU A 35 -14.09 -7.00 2.01
C GLU A 35 -14.32 -7.61 0.63
N HIS A 36 -14.26 -6.80 -0.44
CA HIS A 36 -14.40 -7.28 -1.83
C HIS A 36 -13.07 -7.45 -2.57
N ARG A 37 -11.92 -7.42 -1.87
CA ARG A 37 -10.58 -7.57 -2.46
C ARG A 37 -10.34 -6.63 -3.66
N CYS A 38 -10.59 -5.34 -3.47
CA CYS A 38 -10.53 -4.35 -4.53
C CYS A 38 -9.20 -4.36 -5.30
N VAL A 39 -9.24 -4.72 -6.59
CA VAL A 39 -8.07 -4.80 -7.47
C VAL A 39 -7.32 -3.46 -7.56
N LYS A 40 -8.07 -2.35 -7.66
CA LYS A 40 -7.50 -1.00 -7.74
C LYS A 40 -6.77 -0.61 -6.44
N LEU A 41 -7.29 -1.00 -5.28
CA LEU A 41 -6.61 -0.75 -4.00
C LEU A 41 -5.27 -1.49 -3.93
N THR A 42 -5.24 -2.76 -4.35
CA THR A 42 -4.01 -3.55 -4.41
C THR A 42 -2.98 -2.90 -5.33
N GLN A 43 -3.39 -2.44 -6.51
CA GLN A 43 -2.50 -1.75 -7.45
C GLN A 43 -1.94 -0.45 -6.87
N ILE A 44 -2.76 0.37 -6.19
CA ILE A 44 -2.31 1.61 -5.54
C ILE A 44 -1.30 1.31 -4.42
N ARG A 45 -1.57 0.28 -3.60
CA ARG A 45 -0.66 -0.16 -2.53
C ARG A 45 0.68 -0.64 -3.10
N ALA A 46 0.65 -1.42 -4.19
CA ALA A 46 1.86 -1.90 -4.86
C ALA A 46 2.70 -0.75 -5.44
N ARG A 47 2.07 0.23 -6.12
CA ARG A 47 2.77 1.42 -6.65
C ARG A 47 3.45 2.23 -5.55
N ARG A 48 2.76 2.43 -4.42
CA ARG A 48 3.32 3.12 -3.25
C ARG A 48 4.51 2.40 -2.63
N PHE A 49 4.61 1.09 -2.79
CA PHE A 49 5.74 0.30 -2.29
C PHE A 49 7.02 0.56 -3.09
N GLY A 50 6.91 0.81 -4.40
CA GLY A 50 8.04 1.16 -5.25
C GLY A 50 8.42 2.65 -5.22
N GLU A 51 7.48 3.54 -4.93
CA GLU A 51 7.69 5.00 -4.96
C GLU A 51 8.26 5.58 -3.66
N LYS A 52 8.06 4.92 -2.50
CA LYS A 52 8.64 5.39 -1.25
C LYS A 52 10.12 5.01 -1.18
N LYS A 53 11.02 5.98 -1.38
CA LYS A 53 12.33 5.97 -0.72
C LYS A 53 12.06 5.74 0.77
N VAL A 54 12.27 4.53 1.25
CA VAL A 54 12.31 4.27 2.69
C VAL A 54 13.57 4.96 3.18
N ILE A 55 13.46 6.23 3.59
CA ILE A 55 14.51 6.91 4.33
C ILE A 55 14.57 6.18 5.67
N ARG A 56 15.49 5.21 5.77
CA ARG A 56 15.82 4.58 7.04
C ARG A 56 16.71 5.59 7.77
N ASP A 57 16.12 6.36 8.68
CA ASP A 57 16.85 7.23 9.62
C ASP A 57 17.62 6.39 10.66
N GLY A 58 18.55 5.58 10.16
CA GLY A 58 19.37 4.66 10.93
C GLY A 58 20.75 4.56 10.30
N GLY A 59 21.46 5.68 10.24
CA GLY A 59 22.88 5.68 9.85
C GLY A 59 23.74 5.14 10.99
N PRO A 60 24.47 4.02 10.83
CA PRO A 60 25.49 3.66 11.80
C PRO A 60 26.62 4.67 11.67
N ASN A 61 26.89 5.35 12.78
CA ASN A 61 27.95 6.32 12.93
C ASN A 61 29.34 5.68 12.74
N LYS A 62 29.79 5.54 11.49
CA LYS A 62 31.14 5.06 11.13
C LYS A 62 32.14 6.21 11.23
N GLN A 63 32.36 6.68 12.45
CA GLN A 63 33.51 7.53 12.73
C GLN A 63 34.78 6.70 12.58
N ASN A 64 35.64 7.11 11.65
CA ASN A 64 37.09 7.09 11.87
C ASN A 64 37.80 5.74 12.06
N VAL A 65 37.35 4.64 11.43
CA VAL A 65 38.13 3.39 11.42
C VAL A 65 39.27 3.43 10.39
N PHE A 66 39.03 3.98 9.19
CA PHE A 66 40.02 3.98 8.11
C PHE A 66 41.21 4.94 8.33
N LYS A 67 41.09 5.97 9.18
CA LYS A 67 42.18 6.92 9.46
C LYS A 67 43.24 6.42 10.45
N ARG A 68 43.02 5.32 11.18
CA ARG A 68 43.99 4.78 12.15
C ARG A 68 45.07 3.89 11.54
N ILE A 69 44.85 3.36 10.34
CA ILE A 69 45.78 2.41 9.70
C ILE A 69 46.87 3.15 8.90
N PHE A 70 46.61 4.36 8.41
CA PHE A 70 47.48 5.09 7.47
C PHE A 70 48.45 6.10 8.11
N ARG A 71 48.89 5.90 9.35
CA ARG A 71 49.80 6.84 10.04
C ARG A 71 51.13 6.24 10.51
N LYS A 72 51.49 5.02 10.06
CA LYS A 72 52.65 4.27 10.58
C LYS A 72 53.80 4.03 9.58
N PHE A 73 53.85 4.73 8.44
CA PHE A 73 54.98 4.58 7.49
C PHE A 73 55.34 5.90 6.79
N LYS A 74 55.95 6.82 7.53
CA LYS A 74 56.77 7.90 6.95
C LYS A 74 57.83 8.31 7.96
N ASP A 75 58.96 7.61 7.90
CA ASP A 75 60.27 8.19 8.17
C ASP A 75 60.64 9.18 7.05
#